data_AF-A0AA96LS10-F1
#
_entry.id   AF-A0AA96LS10-F1
#
_cell.length_a   1.000
_cell.length_b   1.000
_cell.length_c   1.000
_cell.angle_alpha   90.00
_cell.angle_beta   90.00
_cell.angle_gamma   90.00
#
_symmetry.space_group_name_H-M   'P 1'
#
loop_
_entity.id
_entity.type
_entity.pdbx_description
1 polymer ?
#
loop_
_entity_poly.entity_id
_entity_poly.type
_entity_poly.pdbx_seq_one_letter_code
_entity_poly.pdbx_strand_id
1 'polypeptide(L)'
;MMSNSYYFRKIHSLLGVIPVGFFLIEHLLTNYEATKGPEAFLDQINWLNDLPLRLILEIVGIYLPLLYHAVYGLYVAYQSRNNVSSYGYFRNTMFMLQRVTGVLTFLFIAWHLFETRIQVALGNVAHENLGNTMHDITTNPVLFTVYLVGIVSATFHFCNGLWSFFVSWGITIGPRSQRFSTYITLGLFVLMTVMFIMSLTAFTDTQFSVPVEAHTGH
;
A
#
# COMPACT_ATOMS: atom_id res chain seq x y z
N MET A 1 31.95 -10.00 12.75
CA MET A 1 30.91 -9.17 12.11
C MET A 1 29.61 -9.97 12.09
N MET A 2 28.57 -9.53 12.80
CA MET A 2 27.33 -10.31 12.99
C MET A 2 26.61 -10.57 11.66
N SER A 3 26.69 -11.80 11.14
CA SER A 3 26.00 -12.22 9.91
C SER A 3 24.47 -12.10 10.01
N ASN A 4 23.91 -12.14 11.23
CA ASN A 4 22.47 -12.09 11.47
C ASN A 4 21.78 -10.83 10.90
N SER A 5 22.41 -9.65 10.93
CA SER A 5 21.77 -8.41 10.44
C SER A 5 21.55 -8.41 8.92
N TYR A 6 22.44 -9.04 8.15
CA TYR A 6 22.35 -9.08 6.70
C TYR A 6 21.14 -9.91 6.22
N TYR A 7 21.00 -11.14 6.73
CA TYR A 7 19.93 -12.05 6.32
C TYR A 7 18.54 -11.47 6.61
N PHE A 8 18.33 -10.91 7.81
CA PHE A 8 17.04 -10.30 8.16
C PHE A 8 16.72 -9.07 7.30
N ARG A 9 17.72 -8.24 6.94
CA ARG A 9 17.51 -7.14 5.99
C ARG A 9 17.13 -7.62 4.59
N LYS A 10 17.72 -8.73 4.13
CA LYS A 10 17.37 -9.31 2.83
C LYS A 10 15.94 -9.86 2.86
N ILE A 11 15.56 -10.63 3.88
CA ILE A 11 14.19 -11.13 4.06
C ILE A 11 13.20 -9.97 4.11
N HIS A 12 13.48 -8.93 4.90
CA HIS A 12 12.64 -7.73 4.98
C HIS A 12 12.40 -7.08 3.61
N SER A 13 13.46 -6.91 2.81
CA SER A 13 13.34 -6.35 1.46
C SER A 13 12.61 -7.27 0.49
N LEU A 14 12.80 -8.60 0.61
CA LEU A 14 12.13 -9.59 -0.23
C LEU A 14 10.63 -9.62 0.03
N LEU A 15 10.23 -9.63 1.31
CA LEU A 15 8.84 -9.61 1.72
C LEU A 15 8.16 -8.28 1.35
N GLY A 16 8.89 -7.16 1.43
CA GLY A 16 8.38 -5.86 1.00
C GLY A 16 8.09 -5.79 -0.50
N VAL A 17 8.94 -6.41 -1.33
CA VAL A 17 8.80 -6.33 -2.80
C VAL A 17 7.88 -7.39 -3.37
N ILE A 18 7.98 -8.64 -2.91
CA ILE A 18 7.25 -9.76 -3.52
C ILE A 18 5.83 -9.85 -2.95
N PRO A 19 5.59 -10.36 -1.72
CA PRO A 19 4.23 -10.52 -1.21
C PRO A 19 3.53 -9.18 -0.96
N VAL A 20 4.16 -8.24 -0.25
CA VAL A 20 3.53 -6.95 0.06
C VAL A 20 3.34 -6.10 -1.20
N GLY A 21 4.32 -6.11 -2.11
CA GLY A 21 4.21 -5.42 -3.39
C GLY A 21 3.12 -6.00 -4.30
N PHE A 22 3.00 -7.33 -4.37
CA PHE A 22 1.93 -7.99 -5.10
C PHE A 22 0.56 -7.62 -4.52
N PHE A 23 0.40 -7.71 -3.20
CA PHE A 23 -0.82 -7.28 -2.52
C PHE A 23 -1.15 -5.81 -2.81
N LEU A 24 -0.17 -4.89 -2.77
CA LEU A 24 -0.42 -3.47 -3.04
C LEU A 24 -0.92 -3.24 -4.48
N ILE A 25 -0.42 -4.00 -5.45
CA ILE A 25 -0.85 -3.90 -6.85
C ILE A 25 -2.25 -4.51 -7.02
N GLU A 26 -2.52 -5.68 -6.45
CA GLU A 26 -3.85 -6.29 -6.46
C GLU A 26 -4.87 -5.35 -5.79
N HIS A 27 -4.54 -4.85 -4.60
CA HIS A 27 -5.35 -3.89 -3.86
C HIS A 27 -5.63 -2.62 -4.68
N LEU A 28 -4.63 -2.09 -5.39
CA LEU A 28 -4.82 -0.97 -6.30
C LEU A 28 -5.84 -1.29 -7.40
N LEU A 29 -5.69 -2.42 -8.08
CA LEU A 29 -6.53 -2.80 -9.20
C LEU A 29 -7.98 -3.06 -8.76
N THR A 30 -8.16 -3.78 -7.66
CA THR A 30 -9.47 -4.04 -7.05
C THR A 30 -10.18 -2.74 -6.68
N ASN A 31 -9.48 -1.80 -6.04
CA ASN A 31 -10.07 -0.50 -5.69
C ASN A 31 -10.29 0.40 -6.92
N TYR A 32 -9.48 0.27 -7.96
CA TYR A 32 -9.65 1.04 -9.19
C TYR A 32 -10.94 0.68 -9.93
N GLU A 33 -11.48 -0.52 -9.75
CA GLU A 33 -12.79 -0.91 -10.30
C GLU A 33 -13.93 -0.03 -9.77
N ALA A 34 -13.77 0.65 -8.63
CA ALA A 34 -14.73 1.65 -8.15
C ALA A 34 -14.94 2.81 -9.15
N THR A 35 -13.97 3.09 -10.03
CA THR A 35 -14.13 4.08 -11.11
C THR A 35 -15.16 3.68 -12.17
N LYS A 36 -15.60 2.41 -12.16
CA LYS A 36 -16.64 1.88 -13.04
C LYS A 36 -18.01 1.74 -12.35
N GLY A 37 -18.11 2.11 -11.07
CA GLY A 37 -19.34 2.10 -10.28
C GLY A 37 -19.36 1.07 -9.15
N PRO A 38 -20.38 1.13 -8.26
CA PRO A 38 -20.50 0.26 -7.10
C PRO A 38 -20.57 -1.24 -7.43
N GLU A 39 -21.26 -1.61 -8.50
CA GLU A 39 -21.43 -3.00 -8.93
C GLU A 39 -20.09 -3.63 -9.31
N ALA A 40 -19.28 -2.92 -10.13
CA ALA A 40 -17.98 -3.40 -10.57
C ALA A 40 -17.00 -3.61 -9.40
N PHE A 41 -17.05 -2.73 -8.39
CA PHE A 41 -16.27 -2.86 -7.16
C PHE A 41 -16.75 -4.05 -6.31
N LEU A 42 -18.07 -4.20 -6.13
CA LEU A 42 -18.66 -5.30 -5.38
C LEU A 42 -18.34 -6.66 -6.00
N ASP A 43 -18.35 -6.77 -7.33
CA ASP A 43 -17.97 -7.98 -8.06
C ASP A 43 -16.53 -8.42 -7.72
N GLN A 44 -15.59 -7.49 -7.58
CA GLN A 44 -14.22 -7.81 -7.16
C GLN A 44 -14.16 -8.27 -5.70
N ILE A 45 -14.92 -7.62 -4.80
CA ILE A 45 -15.02 -8.04 -3.40
C ILE A 45 -15.54 -9.48 -3.32
N ASN A 46 -16.60 -9.80 -4.06
CA ASN A 46 -17.18 -11.14 -4.08
C ASN A 46 -16.18 -12.16 -4.62
N TRP A 47 -15.52 -11.85 -5.75
CA TRP A 47 -14.51 -12.74 -6.33
C TRP A 47 -13.36 -13.04 -5.36
N LEU A 48 -12.83 -12.04 -4.66
CA LEU A 48 -11.77 -12.23 -3.66
C LEU A 48 -12.24 -13.09 -2.48
N ASN A 49 -13.49 -12.92 -2.06
CA ASN A 49 -14.07 -13.71 -0.99
C ASN A 49 -14.35 -15.16 -1.41
N ASP A 50 -14.59 -15.42 -2.69
CA ASP A 50 -14.85 -16.77 -3.20
C ASP A 50 -13.57 -17.60 -3.46
N LEU A 51 -12.38 -17.01 -3.28
CA LEU A 51 -11.12 -17.71 -3.50
C LEU A 51 -10.98 -18.95 -2.59
N PRO A 52 -10.57 -20.11 -3.13
CA PRO A 52 -10.32 -21.29 -2.32
C PRO A 52 -9.14 -21.05 -1.39
N LEU A 53 -9.24 -21.56 -0.16
CA LEU A 53 -8.21 -21.38 0.88
C LEU A 53 -7.88 -19.90 1.18
N ARG A 54 -8.81 -18.97 0.95
CA ARG A 54 -8.65 -17.52 1.17
C ARG A 54 -7.92 -17.18 2.46
N LEU A 55 -8.33 -17.76 3.59
CA LEU A 55 -7.70 -17.48 4.88
C LEU A 55 -6.20 -17.83 4.91
N ILE A 56 -5.79 -18.94 4.28
CA ILE A 56 -4.38 -19.33 4.17
C ILE A 56 -3.63 -18.36 3.26
N LEU A 57 -4.23 -17.99 2.12
CA LEU A 57 -3.67 -17.01 1.20
C LEU A 57 -3.45 -15.66 1.89
N GLU A 58 -4.43 -15.19 2.66
CA GLU A 58 -4.32 -13.94 3.41
C GLU A 58 -3.24 -14.02 4.50
N ILE A 59 -3.19 -15.09 5.29
CA ILE A 59 -2.21 -15.23 6.37
C ILE A 59 -0.79 -15.29 5.80
N VAL A 60 -0.53 -16.18 4.84
CA VAL A 60 0.82 -16.46 4.34
C VAL A 60 1.25 -15.42 3.29
N GLY A 61 0.32 -14.93 2.48
CA GLY A 61 0.60 -13.99 1.39
C GLY A 61 0.53 -12.52 1.81
N ILE A 62 -0.26 -12.17 2.84
CA ILE A 62 -0.50 -10.77 3.21
C ILE A 62 -0.07 -10.51 4.66
N TYR A 63 -0.77 -11.07 5.66
CA TYR A 63 -0.61 -10.67 7.06
C TYR A 63 0.79 -10.98 7.61
N LEU A 64 1.30 -12.20 7.44
CA LEU A 64 2.60 -12.59 7.99
C LEU A 64 3.76 -11.81 7.32
N PRO A 65 3.83 -11.72 5.97
CA PRO A 65 4.83 -10.89 5.31
C PRO A 65 4.76 -9.41 5.69
N LEU A 66 3.55 -8.84 5.71
CA LEU A 66 3.33 -7.43 6.06
C LEU A 66 3.74 -7.15 7.51
N LEU A 67 3.39 -8.02 8.45
CA LEU A 67 3.75 -7.87 9.86
C LEU A 67 5.27 -7.87 10.04
N TYR A 68 5.96 -8.84 9.44
CA TYR A 68 7.42 -8.88 9.52
C TYR A 68 8.03 -7.64 8.87
N HIS A 69 7.55 -7.26 7.69
CA HIS A 69 8.03 -6.08 6.98
C HIS A 69 7.86 -4.81 7.81
N ALA A 70 6.67 -4.58 8.36
CA ALA A 70 6.35 -3.41 9.17
C ALA A 70 7.20 -3.34 10.45
N VAL A 71 7.20 -4.40 11.27
CA VAL A 71 7.89 -4.40 12.57
C VAL A 71 9.40 -4.31 12.39
N TYR A 72 9.98 -5.13 11.51
CA TYR A 72 11.42 -5.06 11.26
C TYR A 72 11.81 -3.75 10.56
N GLY A 73 10.96 -3.22 9.68
CA GLY A 73 11.14 -1.94 9.02
C GLY A 73 11.23 -0.78 9.99
N LEU A 74 10.35 -0.73 11.00
CA LEU A 74 10.40 0.26 12.08
C LEU A 74 11.69 0.14 12.90
N TYR A 75 12.13 -1.08 13.21
CA TYR A 75 13.42 -1.30 13.88
C TYR A 75 14.61 -0.78 13.04
N VAL A 76 14.59 -0.98 11.72
CA VAL A 76 15.60 -0.44 10.81
C VAL A 76 15.52 1.09 10.73
N ALA A 77 14.32 1.67 10.71
CA ALA A 77 14.10 3.11 10.70
C ALA A 77 14.68 3.76 11.96
N TYR A 78 14.39 3.20 13.14
CA TYR A 78 14.91 3.65 14.43
C TYR A 78 16.44 3.66 14.51
N GLN A 79 17.10 2.65 13.94
CA GLN A 79 18.57 2.57 13.93
C GLN A 79 19.25 3.39 12.82
N SER A 80 18.47 3.93 11.87
CA SER A 80 19.04 4.64 10.72
C SER A 80 19.55 6.03 11.13
N ARG A 81 20.76 6.40 10.69
CA ARG A 81 21.28 7.76 10.83
C ARG A 81 21.04 8.54 9.55
N ASN A 82 20.23 9.60 9.61
CA ASN A 82 20.01 10.50 8.48
C ASN A 82 21.08 11.59 8.50
N ASN A 83 21.72 11.83 7.36
CA ASN A 83 22.81 12.80 7.21
C ASN A 83 22.49 13.89 6.17
N VAL A 84 21.21 14.11 5.87
CA VAL A 84 20.75 15.07 4.85
C VAL A 84 21.17 16.51 5.14
N SER A 85 21.37 16.87 6.41
CA SER A 85 21.88 18.19 6.82
C SER A 85 23.36 18.39 6.53
N SER A 86 24.14 17.30 6.42
CA SER A 86 25.58 17.33 6.16
C SER A 86 25.92 16.99 4.71
N TYR A 87 25.07 16.18 4.05
CA TYR A 87 25.29 15.69 2.69
C TYR A 87 23.97 15.73 1.90
N GLY A 88 23.78 16.78 1.10
CA GLY A 88 22.56 17.03 0.32
C GLY A 88 22.41 16.20 -0.97
N TYR A 89 23.00 15.01 -1.05
CA TYR A 89 22.86 14.16 -2.24
C TYR A 89 21.42 13.66 -2.38
N PHE A 90 20.91 13.61 -3.62
CA PHE A 90 19.55 13.15 -3.92
C PHE A 90 19.19 11.81 -3.24
N ARG A 91 20.11 10.83 -3.27
CA ARG A 91 19.88 9.52 -2.64
C ARG A 91 19.83 9.58 -1.11
N ASN A 92 20.49 10.54 -0.46
CA ASN A 92 20.35 10.75 0.98
C ASN A 92 18.96 11.27 1.33
N THR A 93 18.40 12.17 0.50
CA THR A 93 17.01 12.62 0.63
C THR A 93 16.04 11.46 0.44
N MET A 94 16.20 10.67 -0.62
CA MET A 94 15.34 9.50 -0.87
C MET A 94 15.47 8.44 0.23
N PHE A 95 16.65 8.29 0.81
CA PHE A 95 16.89 7.44 1.97
C PHE A 95 16.09 7.93 3.17
N MET A 96 16.14 9.23 3.49
CA MET A 96 15.38 9.80 4.60
C MET A 96 13.86 9.67 4.35
N LEU A 97 13.39 10.03 3.16
CA LEU A 97 11.98 9.94 2.79
C LEU A 97 11.45 8.51 2.89
N GLN A 98 12.22 7.48 2.53
CA GLN A 98 11.81 6.07 2.71
C GLN A 98 11.38 5.76 4.15
N ARG A 99 12.07 6.36 5.15
CA ARG A 99 11.75 6.11 6.57
C ARG A 99 10.53 6.88 6.99
N VAL A 100 10.48 8.16 6.63
CA VAL A 100 9.34 9.02 6.95
C VAL A 100 8.07 8.43 6.37
N THR A 101 8.07 8.11 5.07
CA THR A 101 6.89 7.50 4.43
C THR A 101 6.62 6.09 4.94
N GLY A 102 7.64 5.33 5.36
CA GLY A 102 7.44 4.02 5.99
C GLY A 102 6.68 4.10 7.31
N VAL A 103 7.02 5.07 8.17
CA VAL A 103 6.30 5.32 9.42
C VAL A 103 4.89 5.83 9.14
N LEU A 104 4.73 6.78 8.22
CA LEU A 104 3.40 7.28 7.83
C LEU A 104 2.52 6.16 7.26
N THR A 105 3.08 5.31 6.39
CA THR A 105 2.39 4.15 5.81
C THR A 105 1.99 3.15 6.90
N PHE A 106 2.86 2.89 7.88
CA PHE A 106 2.51 2.01 9.01
C PHE A 106 1.30 2.53 9.80
N LEU A 107 1.31 3.82 10.16
CA LEU A 107 0.19 4.44 10.89
C LEU A 107 -1.10 4.43 10.04
N PHE A 108 -0.99 4.77 8.76
CA PHE A 108 -2.11 4.77 7.83
C PHE A 108 -2.70 3.36 7.68
N ILE A 109 -1.89 2.34 7.42
CA ILE A 109 -2.35 0.96 7.26
C ILE A 109 -2.99 0.44 8.55
N ALA A 110 -2.43 0.76 9.72
CA ALA A 110 -3.02 0.32 11.00
C ALA A 110 -4.45 0.86 11.18
N TRP A 111 -4.66 2.14 10.87
CA TRP A 111 -5.99 2.75 10.91
C TRP A 111 -6.90 2.23 9.77
N HIS A 112 -6.41 2.20 8.53
CA HIS A 112 -7.15 1.70 7.37
C HIS A 112 -7.62 0.25 7.57
N LEU A 113 -6.77 -0.63 8.11
CA LEU A 113 -7.11 -2.02 8.43
C LEU A 113 -8.19 -2.08 9.51
N PHE A 114 -8.16 -1.17 10.48
CA PHE A 114 -9.16 -1.09 11.53
C PHE A 114 -10.54 -0.72 10.99
N GLU A 115 -10.64 0.33 10.18
CA GLU A 115 -11.90 0.82 9.61
C GLU A 115 -12.53 -0.16 8.61
N THR A 116 -11.71 -0.97 7.93
CA THR A 116 -12.19 -1.89 6.89
C THR A 116 -12.25 -3.33 7.38
N ARG A 117 -11.11 -4.02 7.43
CA ARG A 117 -11.03 -5.45 7.69
C ARG A 117 -11.43 -5.84 9.11
N ILE A 118 -11.05 -5.04 10.11
CA ILE A 118 -11.40 -5.34 11.50
C ILE A 118 -12.89 -5.09 11.75
N GLN A 119 -13.47 -4.01 11.23
CA GLN A 119 -14.92 -3.79 11.34
C GLN A 119 -15.73 -4.93 10.70
N VAL A 120 -15.28 -5.44 9.55
CA VAL A 120 -15.90 -6.61 8.92
C VAL A 120 -15.74 -7.87 9.77
N ALA A 121 -14.55 -8.13 10.30
CA ALA A 121 -14.31 -9.30 11.17
C ALA A 121 -15.10 -9.25 12.48
N LEU A 122 -15.42 -8.05 12.99
CA LEU A 122 -16.27 -7.84 14.17
C LEU A 122 -17.77 -7.95 13.86
N GLY A 123 -18.16 -8.02 12.59
CA GLY A 123 -19.56 -8.06 12.15
C GLY A 123 -20.25 -6.69 12.18
N ASN A 124 -19.51 -5.59 12.34
CA ASN A 124 -20.07 -4.23 12.35
C ASN A 124 -20.35 -3.73 10.92
N VAL A 125 -19.62 -4.26 9.93
CA VAL A 125 -19.73 -3.90 8.51
C VAL A 125 -19.82 -5.19 7.70
N ALA A 126 -20.80 -5.29 6.80
CA ALA A 126 -20.88 -6.40 5.85
C ALA A 126 -19.94 -6.18 4.67
N HIS A 127 -19.49 -7.25 3.99
CA HIS A 127 -18.54 -7.14 2.88
C HIS A 127 -19.09 -6.28 1.73
N GLU A 128 -20.37 -6.43 1.44
CA GLU A 128 -21.13 -5.69 0.44
C GLU A 128 -21.22 -4.18 0.73
N ASN A 129 -21.11 -3.78 2.00
CA ASN A 129 -21.20 -2.38 2.42
C ASN A 129 -19.83 -1.68 2.47
N LEU A 130 -18.74 -2.33 2.05
CA LEU A 130 -17.40 -1.70 2.04
C LEU A 130 -17.35 -0.46 1.14
N GLY A 131 -18.10 -0.44 0.03
CA GLY A 131 -18.22 0.74 -0.82
C GLY A 131 -18.83 1.93 -0.08
N ASN A 132 -19.88 1.68 0.71
CA ASN A 132 -20.53 2.69 1.56
C ASN A 132 -19.61 3.21 2.66
N THR A 133 -18.90 2.31 3.34
CA THR A 133 -17.90 2.70 4.34
C THR A 133 -16.84 3.61 3.73
N MET A 134 -16.37 3.30 2.51
CA MET A 134 -15.42 4.16 1.80
C MET A 134 -16.03 5.49 1.38
N HIS A 135 -17.31 5.54 1.00
CA HIS A 135 -18.02 6.79 0.73
C HIS A 135 -18.07 7.70 1.97
N ASP A 136 -18.48 7.17 3.11
CA ASP A 136 -18.57 7.93 4.36
C ASP A 136 -17.21 8.50 4.79
N ILE A 137 -16.14 7.72 4.59
CA ILE A 137 -14.76 8.16 4.85
C ILE A 137 -14.33 9.25 3.87
N THR A 138 -14.56 9.05 2.57
CA THR A 138 -14.04 9.94 1.52
C THR A 138 -14.83 11.24 1.36
N THR A 139 -16.10 11.27 1.78
CA THR A 139 -16.90 12.49 1.82
C THR A 139 -16.55 13.40 3.00
N ASN A 140 -15.81 12.91 4.00
CA ASN A 140 -15.21 13.74 5.04
C ASN A 140 -13.87 14.34 4.55
N PRO A 141 -13.75 15.67 4.36
CA PRO A 141 -12.54 16.29 3.80
C PRO A 141 -11.25 16.03 4.61
N VAL A 142 -11.37 15.87 5.93
CA VAL A 142 -10.21 15.58 6.79
C VAL A 142 -9.73 14.16 6.54
N LEU A 143 -10.63 13.19 6.54
CA LEU A 143 -10.29 11.78 6.31
C LEU A 143 -9.83 11.54 4.88
N PHE A 144 -10.44 12.20 3.89
CA PHE A 144 -9.96 12.19 2.50
C PHE A 144 -8.51 12.65 2.40
N THR A 145 -8.15 13.74 3.09
CA THR A 145 -6.79 14.26 3.11
C THR A 145 -5.82 13.28 3.79
N VAL A 146 -6.24 12.63 4.88
CA VAL A 146 -5.44 11.59 5.55
C VAL A 146 -5.19 10.42 4.60
N TYR A 147 -6.21 9.95 3.87
CA TYR A 147 -6.07 8.92 2.84
C TYR A 147 -5.12 9.35 1.72
N LEU A 148 -5.22 10.59 1.25
CA LEU A 148 -4.33 11.12 0.22
C LEU A 148 -2.86 11.08 0.67
N VAL A 149 -2.57 11.53 1.89
CA VAL A 149 -1.22 11.46 2.47
C VAL A 149 -0.76 10.00 2.65
N GLY A 150 -1.65 9.12 3.09
CA GLY A 150 -1.41 7.69 3.24
C GLY A 150 -1.04 7.02 1.92
N ILE A 151 -1.84 7.23 0.87
CA ILE A 151 -1.62 6.73 -0.48
C ILE A 151 -0.27 7.19 -1.03
N VAL A 152 0.00 8.50 -1.02
CA VAL A 152 1.27 9.05 -1.54
C VAL A 152 2.46 8.50 -0.77
N SER A 153 2.33 8.34 0.55
CA SER A 153 3.38 7.75 1.39
C SER A 153 3.62 6.29 1.04
N ALA A 154 2.56 5.49 0.91
CA ALA A 154 2.64 4.06 0.62
C ALA A 154 3.22 3.79 -0.77
N THR A 155 2.75 4.49 -1.81
CA THR A 155 3.24 4.33 -3.18
C THR A 155 4.68 4.81 -3.30
N PHE A 156 5.06 5.92 -2.67
CA PHE A 156 6.45 6.37 -2.63
C PHE A 156 7.34 5.36 -1.91
N HIS A 157 6.93 4.89 -0.73
CA HIS A 157 7.66 3.91 0.07
C HIS A 157 7.92 2.63 -0.73
N PHE A 158 6.90 2.12 -1.40
CA PHE A 158 7.01 0.93 -2.24
C PHE A 158 7.95 1.18 -3.42
N CYS A 159 7.75 2.24 -4.20
CA CYS A 159 8.52 2.46 -5.43
C CYS A 159 10.00 2.81 -5.17
N ASN A 160 10.30 3.64 -4.17
CA ASN A 160 11.68 3.90 -3.78
C ASN A 160 12.32 2.69 -3.05
N GLY A 161 11.51 1.88 -2.36
CA GLY A 161 11.89 0.58 -1.84
C GLY A 161 12.29 -0.39 -2.95
N LEU A 162 11.52 -0.44 -4.04
CA LEU A 162 11.77 -1.26 -5.22
C LEU A 162 13.08 -0.85 -5.92
N TRP A 163 13.35 0.45 -6.04
CA TRP A 163 14.65 0.94 -6.51
C TRP A 163 15.79 0.41 -5.63
N SER A 164 15.63 0.52 -4.31
CA SER A 164 16.63 0.10 -3.32
C SER A 164 16.83 -1.42 -3.33
N PHE A 165 15.76 -2.17 -3.61
CA PHE A 165 15.78 -3.61 -3.80
C PHE A 165 16.62 -3.99 -5.02
N PHE A 166 16.38 -3.38 -6.19
CA PHE A 166 17.15 -3.68 -7.39
C PHE A 166 18.66 -3.47 -7.20
N VAL A 167 19.06 -2.43 -6.49
CA VAL A 167 20.48 -2.18 -6.18
C VAL A 167 21.01 -3.21 -5.17
N SER A 168 20.33 -3.40 -4.04
CA SER A 168 20.79 -4.28 -2.96
C SER A 168 20.76 -5.79 -3.29
N TRP A 169 20.02 -6.17 -4.33
CA TRP A 169 19.98 -7.52 -4.88
C TRP A 169 20.87 -7.71 -6.11
N GLY A 170 21.64 -6.70 -6.51
CA GLY A 170 22.59 -6.81 -7.62
C GLY A 170 21.94 -6.86 -9.00
N ILE A 171 20.67 -6.47 -9.12
CA ILE A 171 19.94 -6.39 -10.39
C ILE A 171 20.40 -5.15 -11.17
N THR A 172 20.58 -4.02 -10.49
CA THR A 172 21.07 -2.77 -11.10
C THR A 172 22.36 -2.27 -10.43
N ILE A 173 23.49 -2.80 -10.91
CA ILE A 173 24.80 -2.52 -10.32
C ILE A 173 25.41 -1.21 -10.84
N GLY A 174 25.44 -1.02 -12.17
CA GLY A 174 26.15 0.09 -12.80
C GLY A 174 25.41 1.44 -12.75
N PRO A 175 26.12 2.59 -12.87
CA PRO A 175 25.50 3.91 -12.83
C PRO A 175 24.41 4.12 -13.88
N ARG A 176 24.59 3.58 -15.09
CA ARG A 176 23.60 3.65 -16.16
C ARG A 176 22.32 2.87 -15.83
N SER A 177 22.45 1.65 -15.28
CA SER A 177 21.28 0.84 -14.93
C SER A 177 20.54 1.40 -13.72
N GLN A 178 21.24 1.93 -12.72
CA GLN A 178 20.61 2.63 -11.59
C GLN A 178 19.84 3.89 -12.02
N ARG A 179 20.36 4.64 -13.01
CA ARG A 179 19.65 5.78 -13.60
C ARG A 179 18.38 5.33 -14.31
N PHE A 180 18.46 4.25 -15.09
CA PHE A 180 17.28 3.68 -15.74
C PHE A 180 16.23 3.19 -14.73
N SER A 181 16.66 2.47 -13.68
CA SER A 181 15.77 2.09 -12.57
C SER A 181 15.10 3.29 -11.92
N THR A 182 15.79 4.43 -11.79
CA THR A 182 15.20 5.65 -11.24
C THR A 182 14.00 6.10 -12.05
N TYR A 183 14.12 6.13 -13.39
CA TYR A 183 13.00 6.52 -14.26
C TYR A 183 11.85 5.51 -14.22
N ILE A 184 12.15 4.21 -14.20
CA ILE A 184 11.11 3.17 -14.07
C ILE A 184 10.34 3.32 -12.75
N THR A 185 11.06 3.38 -11.63
CA THR A 185 10.40 3.44 -10.32
C THR A 185 9.68 4.77 -10.09
N LEU A 186 10.17 5.86 -10.69
CA LEU A 186 9.46 7.15 -10.68
C LEU A 186 8.18 7.09 -11.52
N GLY A 187 8.24 6.50 -12.72
CA GLY A 187 7.06 6.29 -13.55
C GLY A 187 6.01 5.42 -12.86
N LEU A 188 6.45 4.33 -12.22
CA LEU A 188 5.58 3.46 -11.42
C LEU A 188 4.95 4.21 -10.24
N PHE A 189 5.73 5.02 -9.53
CA PHE A 189 5.23 5.85 -8.42
C PHE A 189 4.11 6.79 -8.88
N VAL A 190 4.33 7.51 -9.98
CA VAL A 190 3.32 8.44 -10.53
C VAL A 190 2.08 7.66 -10.97
N LEU A 191 2.24 6.58 -11.73
CA LEU A 191 1.13 5.76 -12.20
C LEU A 191 0.27 5.23 -11.05
N MET A 192 0.89 4.55 -10.08
CA MET A 192 0.17 3.98 -8.94
C MET A 192 -0.53 5.05 -8.11
N THR A 193 0.15 6.17 -7.86
CA THR A 193 -0.43 7.27 -7.08
C THR A 193 -1.65 7.86 -7.78
N VAL A 194 -1.57 8.11 -9.09
CA VAL A 194 -2.70 8.63 -9.86
C VAL A 194 -3.88 7.65 -9.83
N MET A 195 -3.63 6.36 -10.07
CA MET A 195 -4.71 5.36 -10.06
C MET A 195 -5.37 5.22 -8.67
N PHE A 196 -4.58 5.24 -7.58
CA PHE A 196 -5.16 5.23 -6.23
C PHE A 196 -5.97 6.49 -5.93
N ILE A 197 -5.52 7.67 -6.38
CA ILE A 197 -6.28 8.92 -6.21
C ILE A 197 -7.57 8.90 -7.03
N MET A 198 -7.54 8.35 -8.24
CA MET A 198 -8.76 8.15 -9.05
C MET A 198 -9.76 7.25 -8.32
N SER A 199 -9.30 6.12 -7.77
CA SER A 199 -10.13 5.24 -6.96
C SER A 199 -10.68 5.95 -5.72
N LEU A 200 -9.84 6.65 -4.94
CA LEU A 200 -10.27 7.40 -3.77
C LEU A 200 -11.34 8.45 -4.12
N THR A 201 -11.18 9.12 -5.25
CA THR A 201 -12.14 10.11 -5.74
C THR A 201 -13.43 9.45 -6.20
N ALA A 202 -13.38 8.27 -6.82
CA ALA A 202 -14.57 7.54 -7.25
C ALA A 202 -15.50 7.20 -6.06
N PHE A 203 -14.95 6.86 -4.90
CA PHE A 203 -15.76 6.61 -3.69
C PHE A 203 -16.53 7.85 -3.19
N THR A 204 -16.18 9.06 -3.61
CA THR A 204 -16.95 10.27 -3.26
C THR A 204 -18.28 10.37 -3.99
N ASP A 205 -18.49 9.58 -5.04
CA ASP A 205 -19.74 9.58 -5.81
C ASP A 205 -20.92 9.11 -4.94
N THR A 206 -22.05 9.81 -5.06
CA THR A 206 -23.31 9.48 -4.38
C THR A 206 -23.86 8.09 -4.71
N GLN A 207 -23.44 7.47 -5.81
CA GLN A 207 -23.75 6.06 -6.05
C GLN A 207 -23.25 5.17 -4.91
N PHE A 208 -22.11 5.47 -4.29
CA PHE A 208 -21.64 4.72 -3.13
C PHE A 208 -22.32 5.10 -1.81
N SER A 209 -23.30 6.01 -1.79
CA SER A 209 -23.97 6.42 -0.54
C SER A 209 -25.06 5.45 -0.08
N VAL A 210 -25.46 4.49 -0.92
CA VAL A 210 -26.44 3.44 -0.59
C VAL A 210 -25.93 2.07 -1.03
N PRO A 211 -26.38 0.96 -0.41
CA PRO A 211 -25.95 -0.38 -0.82
C PRO A 211 -26.34 -0.67 -2.28
N VAL A 212 -25.57 -1.51 -2.96
CA VAL A 212 -25.79 -1.85 -4.38
C VAL A 212 -27.21 -2.38 -4.64
N GLU A 213 -27.74 -3.16 -3.70
CA GLU A 213 -29.11 -3.70 -3.73
C GLU A 213 -30.16 -2.59 -3.92
N ALA A 214 -29.96 -1.44 -3.26
CA ALA A 214 -30.85 -0.29 -3.34
C ALA A 214 -30.85 0.40 -4.72
N HIS A 215 -29.84 0.20 -5.57
CA HIS A 215 -29.84 0.70 -6.96
C HIS A 215 -30.72 -0.12 -7.89
N THR A 216 -30.91 -1.40 -7.58
CA THR A 216 -31.63 -2.35 -8.44
C THR A 216 -33.13 -2.42 -8.16
N GLY A 217 -33.61 -1.73 -7.12
CA GLY A 217 -35.05 -1.61 -6.81
C GLY A 217 -35.70 -2.91 -6.32
N HIS A 218 -34.91 -3.86 -5.83
CA HIS A 218 -35.36 -5.12 -5.24
C HIS A 218 -35.03 -5.17 -3.75
#